data_AF-A0A1F2HBX3-F1
#
_entry.id   AF-A0A1F2HBX3-F1
#
_cell.length_a   1.000
_cell.length_b   1.000
_cell.length_c   1.000
_cell.angle_alpha   90.00
_cell.angle_beta   90.00
_cell.angle_gamma   90.00
#
_symmetry.space_group_name_H-M   'P 1'
#
loop_
_entity.id
_entity.type
_entity.pdbx_description
1 polymer ?
#
loop_
_entity_poly.entity_id
_entity_poly.type
_entity_poly.pdbx_seq_one_letter_code
_entity_poly.pdbx_strand_id
1 'polypeptide(L)' 'MGNIISELRRRKKLSKKALAHNLNVDAGTIDKWENGANIRMENVVALAEYFGVSTDDILGIR' A
#
# COMPACT_ATOMS: atom_id res chain seq x y z
N MET A 1 2.74 -5.10 8.30
CA MET A 1 2.68 -4.30 7.05
C MET A 1 1.50 -4.66 6.18
N GLY A 2 1.40 -5.91 5.69
CA GLY A 2 0.39 -6.28 4.69
C GLY A 2 -1.09 -6.00 5.05
N ASN A 3 -1.43 -6.12 6.33
CA ASN A 3 -2.77 -5.81 6.82
C ASN A 3 -3.16 -4.33 6.66
N ILE A 4 -2.21 -3.40 6.79
CA ILE A 4 -2.48 -1.95 6.77
C ILE A 4 -2.80 -1.49 5.35
N ILE A 5 -2.00 -1.91 4.36
CA ILE A 5 -2.23 -1.58 2.96
C ILE A 5 -3.59 -2.12 2.49
N SER A 6 -3.90 -3.37 2.85
CA SER A 6 -5.19 -4.00 2.54
C SER A 6 -6.35 -3.24 3.19
N GLU A 7 -6.19 -2.82 4.44
CA GLU A 7 -7.19 -2.05 5.16
C GLU A 7 -7.45 -0.67 4.52
N LEU A 8 -6.40 0.10 4.25
CA LEU A 8 -6.50 1.41 3.59
C LEU A 8 -7.15 1.29 2.20
N ARG A 9 -6.75 0.28 1.43
CA ARG A 9 -7.34 -0.02 0.13
C ARG A 9 -8.84 -0.33 0.25
N ARG A 10 -9.23 -1.17 1.22
CA ARG A 10 -10.65 -1.54 1.45
C ARG A 10 -11.47 -0.36 1.95
N ARG A 11 -10.93 0.50 2.81
CA ARG A 11 -11.59 1.74 3.27
C ARG A 11 -11.91 2.68 2.10
N LYS A 12 -11.01 2.79 1.11
CA LYS A 12 -11.25 3.52 -0.15
C LYS A 12 -12.06 2.73 -1.20
N LYS A 13 -12.53 1.51 -0.89
CA LYS A 13 -13.26 0.60 -1.81
C LYS A 13 -12.50 0.28 -3.10
N LEU A 14 -11.17 0.21 -3.04
CA LEU A 14 -10.33 -0.05 -4.20
C LEU A 14 -10.07 -1.55 -4.37
N SER A 15 -9.99 -2.01 -5.62
CA SER A 15 -9.43 -3.33 -5.94
C SER A 15 -7.90 -3.27 -5.96
N LYS A 16 -7.22 -4.43 -5.82
CA LYS A 16 -5.75 -4.49 -5.93
C LYS A 16 -5.26 -3.91 -7.27
N LYS A 17 -5.96 -4.22 -8.36
CA LYS A 17 -5.68 -3.68 -9.71
C LYS A 17 -5.85 -2.17 -9.80
N ALA A 18 -6.88 -1.60 -9.15
CA ALA A 18 -7.10 -0.16 -9.14
C ALA A 18 -5.98 0.56 -8.37
N LEU A 19 -5.58 0.04 -7.21
CA LEU A 19 -4.45 0.60 -6.45
C LEU A 19 -3.14 0.51 -7.23
N ALA A 20 -2.90 -0.65 -7.87
CA ALA A 20 -1.72 -0.88 -8.69
C ALA A 20 -1.62 0.13 -9.85
N HIS A 21 -2.73 0.34 -10.56
CA HIS A 21 -2.83 1.33 -11.62
C HIS A 21 -2.53 2.75 -11.12
N ASN A 22 -3.09 3.14 -9.97
CA ASN A 22 -2.88 4.48 -9.41
C ASN A 22 -1.44 4.73 -8.92
N LEU A 23 -0.76 3.67 -8.48
CA LEU A 23 0.64 3.73 -8.06
C LEU A 23 1.62 3.39 -9.19
N ASN A 24 1.12 3.15 -10.40
CA ASN A 24 1.90 2.73 -11.56
C ASN A 24 2.81 1.51 -11.28
N VAL A 25 2.24 0.48 -10.64
CA VAL A 25 2.90 -0.80 -10.34
C VAL A 25 2.03 -1.96 -10.82
N ASP A 26 2.61 -3.17 -10.86
CA ASP A 26 1.86 -4.39 -11.14
C ASP A 26 0.88 -4.77 -10.02
N ALA A 27 -0.26 -5.35 -10.37
CA ALA A 27 -1.23 -5.85 -9.39
C ALA A 27 -0.63 -6.93 -8.46
N GLY A 28 0.31 -7.74 -8.97
CA GLY A 28 1.05 -8.72 -8.17
C GLY A 28 1.98 -8.08 -7.15
N THR A 29 2.43 -6.84 -7.38
CA THR A 29 3.22 -6.07 -6.42
C THR A 29 2.38 -5.67 -5.22
N ILE A 30 1.15 -5.21 -5.45
CA ILE A 30 0.18 -4.91 -4.36
C ILE A 30 -0.12 -6.18 -3.55
N ASP A 31 -0.32 -7.31 -4.21
CA ASP A 31 -0.57 -8.59 -3.53
C ASP A 31 0.59 -8.99 -2.62
N LYS A 32 1.83 -8.89 -3.11
CA LYS A 32 3.04 -9.16 -2.30
C LYS A 32 3.13 -8.22 -1.10
N TRP A 33 2.88 -6.93 -1.29
CA TRP A 33 2.91 -5.94 -0.20
C TRP A 33 1.84 -6.25 0.86
N GLU A 34 0.62 -6.58 0.44
CA GLU A 34 -0.48 -7.00 1.33
C GLU A 34 -0.20 -8.33 2.06
N ASN A 35 0.73 -9.15 1.56
CA ASN A 35 1.18 -10.39 2.18
C ASN A 35 2.51 -10.23 2.97
N GLY A 36 2.98 -8.99 3.18
CA GLY A 36 4.15 -8.71 4.01
C GLY A 36 5.50 -8.81 3.32
N ALA A 37 5.54 -8.76 1.99
CA ALA A 37 6.81 -8.61 1.27
C ALA A 37 7.50 -7.29 1.64
N ASN A 38 8.83 -7.28 1.53
CA ASN A 38 9.62 -6.07 1.75
C ASN A 38 9.26 -4.98 0.72
N ILE A 39 9.06 -3.76 1.20
CA ILE A 39 8.66 -2.61 0.38
C ILE A 39 9.79 -1.60 0.39
N ARG A 40 10.20 -1.15 -0.80
CA ARG A 40 11.19 -0.07 -0.91
C ARG A 40 10.60 1.23 -0.37
N MET A 41 11.43 2.06 0.26
CA MET A 41 10.99 3.31 0.88
C MET A 41 10.24 4.23 -0.10
N GLU A 42 10.67 4.27 -1.35
CA GLU A 42 10.02 5.02 -2.44
C GLU A 42 8.53 4.65 -2.59
N ASN A 43 8.21 3.36 -2.52
CA ASN A 43 6.83 2.87 -2.61
C ASN A 43 6.05 3.11 -1.31
N VAL A 44 6.73 3.11 -0.16
CA VAL A 44 6.12 3.47 1.13
C VAL A 44 5.68 4.93 1.12
N VAL A 45 6.51 5.83 0.59
CA VAL A 45 6.18 7.25 0.39
C VAL A 45 5.00 7.39 -0.57
N ALA A 46 5.02 6.72 -1.72
CA ALA A 46 3.91 6.77 -2.67
C ALA A 46 2.58 6.27 -2.08
N LEU A 47 2.62 5.20 -1.27
CA LEU A 47 1.45 4.70 -0.54
C LEU A 47 0.95 5.73 0.49
N ALA A 48 1.87 6.31 1.26
CA ALA A 48 1.56 7.31 2.28
C ALA A 48 0.89 8.55 1.65
N GLU A 49 1.46 9.08 0.57
CA GLU A 49 0.90 10.19 -0.20
C GLU A 49 -0.47 9.84 -0.80
N TYR A 50 -0.61 8.67 -1.43
CA TYR A 50 -1.86 8.23 -2.03
C TYR A 50 -2.99 8.07 -1.00
N PHE A 51 -2.67 7.54 0.18
CA PHE A 51 -3.64 7.33 1.25
C PHE A 51 -3.84 8.54 2.15
N GLY A 52 -2.95 9.53 2.11
CA GLY A 52 -2.97 10.71 2.98
C GLY A 52 -2.63 10.37 4.42
N VAL A 53 -1.68 9.46 4.64
CA VAL A 53 -1.21 8.98 5.95
C VAL A 53 0.30 9.16 6.07
N SER A 54 0.86 8.94 7.27
CA SER A 54 2.31 8.95 7.44
C SER A 54 2.96 7.66 6.94
N THR A 55 4.27 7.68 6.68
CA THR A 55 5.02 6.46 6.37
C THR A 55 5.06 5.49 7.54
N ASP A 56 5.02 5.99 8.79
CA ASP A 56 4.97 5.17 10.00
C ASP A 56 3.65 4.40 10.08
N ASP A 57 2.54 5.02 9.67
CA ASP A 57 1.24 4.34 9.57
C ASP A 57 1.32 3.16 8.60
N ILE A 58 1.97 3.32 7.44
CA ILE A 58 2.14 2.24 6.45
C ILE A 58 3.02 1.11 7.00
N LEU A 59 4.10 1.46 7.71
CA LEU A 59 5.05 0.50 8.27
C LEU A 59 4.50 -0.22 9.51
N GLY A 60 3.49 0.35 10.17
CA GLY A 60 2.91 -0.16 11.40
C GLY A 60 3.81 0.07 12.62
N ILE A 61 4.61 1.13 12.59
CA ILE A 61 5.48 1.53 13.69
C ILE A 61 4.66 2.48 14.57
N ARG A 62 3.85 1.92 15.47
CA ARG A 62 3.15 2.69 16.49
C ARG A 62 2.88 1.87 17.74
#